data_AF-A0A959GJI0-F1
#
_entry.id   AF-A0A959GJI0-F1
#
_cell.length_a   1.000
_cell.length_b   1.000
_cell.length_c   1.000
_cell.angle_alpha   90.00
_cell.angle_beta   90.00
_cell.angle_gamma   90.00
#
_symmetry.space_group_name_H-M   'P 1'
#
loop_
_entity.id
_entity.type
_entity.pdbx_description
1 polymer ?
#
loop_
_entity_poly.entity_id
_entity_poly.type
_entity_poly.pdbx_seq_one_letter_code
_entity_poly.pdbx_strand_id
1 'polypeptide(L)'
;LFFISSAHGAELAVEGEEWQNGVFTYAFLNGLTTGAADANGNGAVTLPEIFQYVYEKVPELTGFRQRPFWRGSPPRLDFPIWKVELK
;
A
#
# COMPACT_ATOMS: atom_id res chain seq x y z
N LEU A 1 12.67 -0.96 -14.32
CA LEU A 1 12.63 0.31 -13.55
C LEU A 1 11.24 0.43 -12.94
N PHE A 2 11.13 0.34 -11.61
CA PHE A 2 9.85 0.31 -10.88
C PHE A 2 9.82 1.52 -9.94
N PHE A 3 8.76 2.33 -10.00
CA PHE A 3 8.59 3.50 -9.15
C PHE A 3 7.18 3.53 -8.57
N ILE A 4 7.10 4.06 -7.36
CA ILE A 4 5.86 4.24 -6.60
C ILE A 4 5.66 5.73 -6.41
N SER A 5 4.47 6.23 -6.73
CA SER A 5 4.13 7.62 -6.47
C SER A 5 2.82 7.68 -5.68
N SER A 6 2.80 8.50 -4.64
CA SER A 6 1.62 8.79 -3.82
C SER A 6 0.58 9.65 -4.53
N ALA A 7 0.87 10.14 -5.74
CA ALA A 7 -0.04 10.97 -6.53
C ALA A 7 0.19 10.77 -8.05
N HIS A 8 -0.89 10.80 -8.83
CA HIS A 8 -0.85 11.05 -10.26
C HIS A 8 -0.74 12.57 -10.50
N GLY A 9 -0.06 13.01 -11.57
CA GLY A 9 0.35 14.40 -11.84
C GLY A 9 -0.73 15.48 -12.00
N ALA A 10 -1.89 15.35 -11.36
CA ALA A 10 -2.91 16.39 -11.23
C ALA A 10 -3.78 16.25 -9.96
N GLU A 11 -3.55 15.25 -9.09
CA GLU A 11 -4.36 15.06 -7.88
C GLU A 11 -3.55 15.52 -6.66
N LEU A 12 -4.01 16.58 -5.99
CA LEU A 12 -3.42 17.04 -4.72
C LEU A 12 -3.31 15.84 -3.77
N ALA A 13 -2.08 15.57 -3.31
CA ALA A 13 -1.88 14.74 -2.13
C ALA A 13 -2.67 15.42 -1.00
N VAL A 14 -3.81 14.83 -0.64
CA VAL A 14 -4.64 15.35 0.45
C VAL A 14 -3.89 15.09 1.74
N GLU A 15 -3.07 16.06 2.15
CA GLU A 15 -2.54 16.17 3.51
C GLU A 15 -3.69 16.64 4.40
N GLY A 16 -4.54 15.69 4.80
CA GLY A 16 -5.55 15.95 5.83
C GLY A 16 -4.92 15.81 7.21
N GLU A 17 -5.13 16.78 8.09
CA GLU A 17 -4.70 16.78 9.50
C GLU A 17 -5.12 15.53 10.30
N GLU A 18 -6.02 14.71 9.76
CA GLU A 18 -6.45 13.42 10.32
C GLU A 18 -5.43 12.28 10.10
N TRP A 19 -4.53 12.42 9.12
CA TRP A 19 -3.53 11.42 8.76
C TRP A 19 -2.15 12.08 8.79
N GLN A 20 -1.41 11.94 9.89
CA GLN A 20 -0.05 12.48 10.07
C GLN A 20 1.02 11.87 9.10
N ASN A 21 0.57 11.23 8.02
CA ASN A 21 1.32 10.73 6.88
C ASN A 21 0.36 10.70 5.67
N GLY A 22 0.87 10.82 4.43
CA GLY A 22 0.02 10.62 3.24
C GLY A 22 -0.72 9.28 3.31
N VAL A 23 -1.98 9.23 2.85
CA VAL A 23 -2.87 8.05 2.93
C VAL A 23 -2.19 6.77 2.40
N PHE A 24 -1.34 6.91 1.38
CA PHE A 24 -0.47 5.85 0.89
C PHE A 24 0.42 5.26 2.00
N THR A 25 1.21 6.10 2.68
CA THR A 25 2.12 5.69 3.75
C THR A 25 1.36 5.09 4.92
N TYR A 26 0.19 5.66 5.26
CA TYR A 26 -0.68 5.09 6.28
C TYR A 26 -1.12 3.67 5.91
N ALA A 27 -1.69 3.48 4.71
CA ALA A 27 -2.13 2.16 4.24
C ALA A 27 -0.97 1.17 4.17
N PHE A 28 0.20 1.61 3.69
CA PHE A 28 1.39 0.78 3.58
C PHE A 28 1.85 0.29 4.97
N LEU A 29 2.02 1.19 5.94
CA LEU A 29 2.43 0.81 7.29
C LEU A 29 1.38 -0.06 7.99
N ASN A 30 0.10 0.25 7.81
CA ASN A 30 -1.00 -0.52 8.38
C ASN A 30 -1.01 -1.97 7.85
N GLY A 31 -0.84 -2.15 6.53
CA GLY A 31 -0.80 -3.48 5.92
C GLY A 31 0.35 -4.36 6.44
N LEU A 32 1.53 -3.77 6.67
CA LEU A 32 2.69 -4.48 7.22
C LEU A 32 2.53 -4.79 8.72
N THR A 33 2.22 -3.77 9.52
CA THR A 33 2.23 -3.88 11.00
C THR A 33 1.07 -4.69 11.57
N THR A 34 -0.06 -4.75 10.87
CA THR A 34 -1.22 -5.56 11.28
C THR A 34 -1.23 -6.95 10.65
N GLY A 35 -0.38 -7.19 9.64
CA GLY A 35 -0.45 -8.39 8.81
C GLY A 35 -1.63 -8.40 7.83
N ALA A 36 -2.41 -7.31 7.72
CA ALA A 36 -3.56 -7.25 6.81
C ALA A 36 -3.17 -7.39 5.32
N ALA A 37 -1.90 -7.17 4.99
CA ALA A 37 -1.36 -7.41 3.66
C ALA A 37 -0.83 -8.85 3.45
N ASP A 38 -0.91 -9.76 4.42
CA ASP A 38 -0.56 -11.18 4.20
C ASP A 38 -1.77 -11.91 3.59
N ALA A 39 -1.98 -11.72 2.29
CA ALA A 39 -3.17 -12.20 1.59
C ALA A 39 -3.24 -13.73 1.51
N ASN A 40 -2.10 -14.41 1.53
CA ASN A 40 -2.03 -15.87 1.46
C ASN A 40 -1.91 -16.56 2.84
N GLY A 41 -1.68 -15.79 3.92
CA GLY A 41 -1.64 -16.28 5.29
C GLY A 41 -0.38 -17.07 5.65
N ASN A 42 0.74 -16.86 4.95
CA ASN A 42 1.99 -17.60 5.20
C ASN A 42 2.87 -16.99 6.30
N GLY A 43 2.40 -15.95 6.98
CA GLY A 43 3.12 -15.24 8.04
C GLY A 43 4.13 -14.22 7.51
N ALA A 44 4.06 -13.87 6.22
CA ALA A 44 4.93 -12.89 5.62
C ALA A 44 4.23 -12.10 4.50
N VAL A 45 4.53 -10.81 4.42
CA VAL A 45 4.01 -9.94 3.34
C VAL A 45 5.05 -9.85 2.24
N THR A 46 4.63 -10.16 1.02
CA THR A 46 5.41 -9.98 -0.20
C THR A 46 5.13 -8.62 -0.85
N LEU A 47 5.99 -8.24 -1.80
CA LEU A 47 5.84 -6.98 -2.52
C LEU A 47 4.51 -6.90 -3.32
N PRO A 48 4.07 -7.95 -4.05
CA PRO A 48 2.75 -7.93 -4.70
C PRO A 48 1.59 -7.75 -3.72
N GLU A 49 1.66 -8.39 -2.56
CA GLU A 49 0.55 -8.37 -1.60
C GLU A 49 0.38 -7.00 -0.93
N ILE A 50 1.48 -6.34 -0.52
CA ILE A 50 1.38 -4.99 0.02
C ILE A 50 0.88 -3.99 -1.04
N PHE A 51 1.21 -4.20 -2.31
CA PHE A 51 0.68 -3.36 -3.39
C PHE A 51 -0.79 -3.55 -3.62
N GLN A 52 -1.25 -4.80 -3.64
CA GLN A 52 -2.68 -5.08 -3.75
C GLN A 52 -3.44 -4.46 -2.56
N TYR A 53 -2.93 -4.65 -1.34
CA TYR A 53 -3.52 -4.07 -0.14
C TYR A 53 -3.64 -2.54 -0.23
N VAL A 54 -2.55 -1.84 -0.56
CA VAL A 54 -2.56 -0.37 -0.65
C VAL A 54 -3.45 0.11 -1.79
N TYR A 55 -3.47 -0.59 -2.92
CA TYR A 55 -4.32 -0.26 -4.07
C TYR A 55 -5.81 -0.31 -3.72
N GLU A 56 -6.22 -1.28 -2.90
CA GLU A 56 -7.60 -1.42 -2.41
C GLU A 56 -7.91 -0.42 -1.29
N LYS A 57 -6.96 -0.22 -0.36
CA LYS A 57 -7.18 0.57 0.85
C LYS A 57 -7.22 2.08 0.63
N VAL A 58 -6.41 2.61 -0.28
CA VAL A 58 -6.35 4.08 -0.51
C VAL A 58 -7.67 4.64 -1.04
N PRO A 59 -8.34 4.02 -2.05
CA PRO A 59 -9.68 4.45 -2.46
C PRO A 59 -10.71 4.36 -1.33
N GLU A 60 -10.68 3.30 -0.51
CA GLU A 60 -11.58 3.18 0.65
C GLU A 60 -11.39 4.32 1.65
N LEU A 61 -10.14 4.59 2.03
CA LEU A 61 -9.81 5.63 3.02
C LEU A 61 -10.05 7.05 2.51
N THR A 62 -9.91 7.27 1.20
CA THR A 62 -10.10 8.61 0.61
C THR A 62 -11.53 8.87 0.14
N GLY A 63 -12.45 7.90 0.26
CA GLY A 63 -13.78 8.00 -0.33
C GLY A 63 -13.71 8.11 -1.86
N PHE A 64 -12.84 7.32 -2.48
CA PHE A 64 -12.55 7.28 -3.92
C PHE A 64 -11.97 8.56 -4.54
N ARG A 65 -11.47 9.50 -3.72
CA ARG A 65 -10.85 10.75 -4.19
C ARG A 65 -9.42 10.57 -4.71
N GLN A 66 -8.75 9.47 -4.37
CA GLN A 66 -7.41 9.13 -4.85
C GLN A 66 -7.38 7.67 -5.31
N ARG A 67 -6.65 7.41 -6.40
CA ARG A 67 -6.35 6.06 -6.88
C ARG A 67 -4.85 5.89 -7.04
N PRO A 68 -4.21 4.97 -6.29
CA PRO A 68 -2.81 4.65 -6.52
C PRO A 68 -2.63 4.16 -7.96
N PHE A 69 -1.63 4.70 -8.65
CA PHE A 69 -1.30 4.27 -10.00
C PHE A 69 0.11 3.70 -10.04
N TRP A 70 0.24 2.57 -10.74
CA TRP A 70 1.48 1.85 -10.94
C TRP A 70 1.69 1.66 -12.44
N ARG A 71 2.90 1.92 -12.96
CA ARG A 71 3.26 1.65 -14.36
C ARG A 71 4.34 0.58 -14.41
N GLY A 72 4.05 -0.51 -15.12
CA GLY A 72 4.92 -1.68 -15.28
C GLY A 72 4.24 -2.97 -14.80
N SER A 73 4.63 -4.13 -15.32
CA SER A 73 4.26 -5.39 -14.68
C SER A 73 4.93 -5.41 -13.29
N PRO A 74 4.19 -5.74 -12.22
CA PRO A 74 4.85 -6.05 -10.96
C PRO A 74 5.87 -7.14 -11.27
N PRO A 75 7.17 -6.90 -11.04
CA PRO A 75 8.13 -7.97 -11.21
C PRO A 75 7.65 -9.13 -10.30
N ARG A 76 7.76 -10.38 -10.76
CA ARG A 76 7.51 -11.55 -9.92
C ARG A 76 8.56 -11.58 -8.82
N LEU A 77 8.32 -10.78 -7.80
CA LEU A 77 9.13 -10.61 -6.61
C LEU A 77 8.30 -11.17 -5.47
N ASP A 78 8.13 -12.48 -5.49
CA ASP A 78 7.46 -13.24 -4.42
C ASP A 78 8.38 -13.36 -3.19
N PHE A 79 9.39 -12.51 -3.06
CA PHE A 79 10.26 -12.50 -1.90
C PHE A 79 9.56 -11.76 -0.74
N PRO A 80 9.63 -12.31 0.48
CA PRO A 80 9.12 -11.63 1.66
C PRO A 80 9.85 -10.30 1.89
N ILE A 81 9.10 -9.24 2.13
CA ILE A 81 9.65 -7.94 2.57
C ILE A 81 9.40 -7.68 4.05
N TRP A 82 8.46 -8.43 4.65
CA TRP A 82 8.05 -8.25 6.04
C TRP A 82 7.58 -9.57 6.63
N LYS A 83 7.97 -9.87 7.86
CA LYS A 83 7.42 -10.99 8.64
C LYS A 83 6.28 -10.48 9.51
N VAL A 84 5.15 -11.16 9.49
CA VAL A 84 4.02 -10.83 10.34
C VAL A 84 4.30 -11.38 11.73
N GLU A 85 4.74 -10.50 12.63
CA GLU A 85 4.80 -10.80 14.06
C GLU A 85 3.44 -10.49 14.67
N LEU A 86 2.56 -11.49 14.73
CA LEU A 86 1.33 -11.41 15.52
C LEU A 86 1.75 -11.38 17.00
N LYS A 87 1.58 -10.23 17.66
CA LYS A 87 1.71 -10.11 19.10
C LYS A 87 0.47 -10.66 19.81
#